data_AF-A0A7G1P7Q3-F1
#
_entry.id   AF-A0A7G1P7Q3-F1
#
_cell.length_a   1.000
_cell.length_b   1.000
_cell.length_c   1.000
_cell.angle_alpha   90.00
_cell.angle_beta   90.00
_cell.angle_gamma   90.00
#
_symmetry.space_group_name_H-M   'P 1'
#
loop_
_entity.id
_entity.type
_entity.pdbx_description
1 polymer ?
#
loop_
_entity_poly.entity_id
_entity_poly.type
_entity_poly.pdbx_seq_one_letter_code
_entity_poly.pdbx_strand_id
1 'polypeptide(L)'
;MNETGCTAFARPLSSPEDRAELSTQSDAGAVIKRNNGARASELSVSITLQGGDRALTIESIDIEPRTPRPTAPLDGGLICEPSAGGEPKIKLHADMDAATPVFRMSRSKGSGDTPYFRDNAITLTPHEQVPLRVTFTAQRGYRAFELVIRYTIAGRTEKRVVPAPEGSRWAVTALNKTYGSVYEGNIGGPFELSDEADQCGREPKPVGC
;
A
#
# COMPACT_ATOMS: atom_id res chain seq x y z
N MET A 1 -5.01 -12.16 4.04
CA MET A 1 -4.49 -10.96 4.74
C MET A 1 -5.26 -9.79 4.16
N ASN A 2 -6.39 -9.42 4.77
CA ASN A 2 -7.19 -8.29 4.26
C ASN A 2 -6.77 -7.05 5.05
N GLU A 3 -5.89 -6.25 4.44
CA GLU A 3 -5.49 -4.98 5.02
C GLU A 3 -6.64 -3.97 4.85
N THR A 4 -7.11 -3.48 5.98
CA THR A 4 -8.22 -2.52 6.15
C THR A 4 -8.10 -1.31 5.23
N GLY A 5 -9.21 -0.84 4.65
CA GLY A 5 -9.27 0.41 3.90
C GLY A 5 -9.82 0.25 2.47
N CYS A 6 -9.79 1.34 1.70
CA CYS A 6 -10.39 1.36 0.38
C CYS A 6 -9.38 1.11 -0.74
N THR A 7 -9.85 0.52 -1.83
CA THR A 7 -9.11 0.32 -3.08
C THR A 7 -9.83 1.06 -4.19
N ALA A 8 -9.12 1.94 -4.89
CA ALA A 8 -9.64 2.75 -5.99
C ALA A 8 -9.17 2.23 -7.35
N PHE A 9 -9.97 2.50 -8.38
CA PHE A 9 -9.81 1.96 -9.72
C PHE A 9 -9.80 3.07 -10.77
N ALA A 10 -9.04 2.87 -11.84
CA ALA A 10 -8.99 3.82 -12.96
C ALA A 10 -10.28 3.83 -13.80
N ARG A 11 -11.14 2.81 -13.67
CA ARG A 11 -12.41 2.70 -14.39
C ARG A 11 -13.53 2.28 -13.44
N PRO A 12 -14.78 2.66 -13.72
CA PRO A 12 -15.93 2.17 -12.97
C PRO A 12 -16.08 0.65 -13.06
N LEU A 13 -16.40 0.01 -11.95
CA LEU A 13 -16.69 -1.42 -11.86
C LEU A 13 -18.13 -1.67 -12.32
N SER A 14 -18.33 -1.59 -13.64
CA SER A 14 -19.65 -1.70 -14.28
C SER A 14 -19.95 -3.08 -14.84
N SER A 15 -18.96 -4.00 -14.85
CA SER A 15 -19.14 -5.33 -15.43
C SER A 15 -20.12 -6.16 -14.58
N PRO A 16 -21.04 -6.92 -15.21
CA PRO A 16 -21.94 -7.81 -14.47
C PRO A 16 -21.20 -8.87 -13.65
N GLU A 17 -20.03 -9.30 -14.13
CA GLU A 17 -19.17 -10.28 -13.46
C GLU A 17 -18.60 -9.72 -12.16
N ASP A 18 -17.97 -8.54 -12.20
CA ASP A 18 -17.42 -7.90 -10.98
C ASP A 18 -18.53 -7.60 -9.97
N ARG A 19 -19.72 -7.19 -10.45
CA ARG A 19 -20.90 -6.97 -9.60
C ARG A 19 -21.35 -8.25 -8.90
N ALA A 20 -21.45 -9.36 -9.63
CA ALA A 20 -21.86 -10.64 -9.06
C ALA A 20 -20.83 -11.15 -8.04
N GLU A 21 -19.54 -10.99 -8.34
CA GLU A 21 -18.46 -11.43 -7.46
C GLU A 21 -18.43 -10.64 -6.15
N LEU A 22 -18.62 -9.32 -6.21
CA LEU A 22 -18.71 -8.45 -5.03
C LEU A 22 -19.97 -8.70 -4.18
N SER A 23 -21.12 -8.88 -4.83
CA SER A 23 -22.42 -8.97 -4.15
C SER A 23 -22.81 -10.38 -3.70
N THR A 24 -22.25 -11.42 -4.34
CA THR A 24 -22.68 -12.81 -4.10
C THR A 24 -21.56 -13.67 -3.52
N GLN A 25 -20.32 -13.48 -3.98
CA GLN A 25 -19.18 -14.29 -3.54
C GLN A 25 -18.32 -13.57 -2.49
N SER A 26 -18.51 -12.26 -2.33
CA SER A 26 -17.71 -11.38 -1.48
C SER A 26 -16.20 -11.45 -1.75
N ASP A 27 -15.78 -11.84 -2.97
CA ASP A 27 -14.36 -11.92 -3.34
C ASP A 27 -13.87 -10.60 -3.93
N ALA A 28 -13.73 -9.60 -3.07
CA ALA A 28 -13.13 -8.32 -3.46
C ALA A 28 -11.68 -8.46 -3.93
N GLY A 29 -10.94 -9.46 -3.43
CA GLY A 29 -9.55 -9.68 -3.79
C GLY A 29 -9.37 -10.01 -5.27
N ALA A 30 -10.20 -10.92 -5.80
CA ALA A 30 -10.20 -11.28 -7.21
C ALA A 30 -10.61 -10.12 -8.12
N VAL A 31 -11.62 -9.33 -7.73
CA VAL A 31 -12.04 -8.12 -8.46
C VAL A 31 -10.96 -7.04 -8.45
N ILE A 32 -10.30 -6.81 -7.31
CA ILE A 32 -9.17 -5.88 -7.17
C ILE A 32 -8.04 -6.26 -8.11
N LYS A 33 -7.66 -7.54 -8.11
CA LYS A 33 -6.60 -8.09 -8.96
C LYS A 33 -6.91 -7.92 -10.45
N ARG A 34 -8.12 -8.30 -10.86
CA ARG A 34 -8.58 -8.23 -12.27
C ARG A 34 -8.60 -6.80 -12.81
N ASN A 35 -9.04 -5.86 -11.98
CA ASN A 35 -9.23 -4.47 -12.37
C ASN A 35 -8.04 -3.55 -12.04
N ASN A 36 -6.90 -4.13 -11.62
CA ASN A 36 -5.66 -3.42 -11.30
C ASN A 36 -5.84 -2.29 -10.27
N GLY A 37 -6.64 -2.55 -9.23
CA GLY A 37 -6.92 -1.59 -8.16
C GLY A 37 -5.65 -1.11 -7.44
N ALA A 38 -5.70 0.13 -6.94
CA ALA A 38 -4.65 0.72 -6.10
C ALA A 38 -5.24 1.12 -4.76
N ARG A 39 -4.47 0.93 -3.67
CA ARG A 39 -4.95 1.31 -2.34
C ARG A 39 -5.17 2.82 -2.26
N ALA A 40 -6.29 3.22 -1.70
CA ALA A 40 -6.67 4.61 -1.51
C ALA A 40 -6.14 5.13 -0.17
N SER A 41 -5.55 6.33 -0.19
CA SER A 41 -4.85 7.03 0.89
C SER A 41 -3.60 6.35 1.42
N GLU A 42 -3.69 5.05 1.73
CA GLU A 42 -2.63 4.30 2.38
C GLU A 42 -2.52 2.87 1.84
N LEU A 43 -1.30 2.48 1.46
CA LEU A 43 -0.88 1.10 1.30
C LEU A 43 0.05 0.75 2.45
N SER A 44 -0.43 -0.05 3.40
CA SER A 44 0.45 -0.73 4.37
C SER A 44 0.82 -2.10 3.80
N VAL A 45 2.04 -2.59 4.04
CA VAL A 45 2.47 -3.96 3.69
C VAL A 45 3.44 -4.46 4.75
N SER A 46 3.34 -5.74 5.10
CA SER A 46 4.34 -6.43 5.92
C SER A 46 5.36 -7.14 5.03
N ILE A 47 6.63 -6.79 5.17
CA ILE A 47 7.75 -7.40 4.46
C ILE A 47 8.61 -8.13 5.48
N THR A 48 8.81 -9.43 5.32
CA THR A 48 9.79 -10.17 6.12
C THR A 48 11.10 -10.23 5.38
N LEU A 49 12.13 -9.61 5.94
CA LEU A 49 13.50 -9.78 5.49
C LEU A 49 14.04 -11.08 6.09
N GLN A 50 14.60 -11.94 5.26
CA GLN A 50 15.15 -13.23 5.71
C GLN A 50 16.63 -13.35 5.31
N GLY A 51 17.48 -13.63 6.29
CA GLY A 51 18.88 -13.96 6.07
C GLY A 51 19.02 -15.31 5.35
N GLY A 52 19.96 -15.40 4.42
CA GLY A 52 20.35 -16.66 3.80
C GLY A 52 21.32 -17.45 4.70
N ASP A 53 22.13 -18.31 4.09
CA ASP A 53 23.15 -19.10 4.81
C ASP A 53 24.34 -18.26 5.30
N ARG A 54 24.44 -17.01 4.84
CA ARG A 54 25.50 -16.07 5.23
C ARG A 54 24.87 -14.77 5.71
N ALA A 55 25.58 -14.11 6.62
CA ALA A 55 25.22 -12.77 7.05
C ALA A 55 25.24 -11.80 5.86
N LEU A 56 24.29 -10.87 5.85
CA LEU A 56 24.17 -9.82 4.85
C LEU A 56 23.72 -8.52 5.50
N THR A 57 24.05 -7.40 4.88
CA THR A 57 23.64 -6.08 5.35
C THR A 57 22.82 -5.40 4.28
N ILE A 58 21.58 -5.04 4.60
CA ILE A 58 20.70 -4.24 3.75
C ILE A 58 21.08 -2.78 3.96
N GLU A 59 21.52 -2.15 2.87
CA GLU A 59 22.00 -0.77 2.83
C GLU A 59 20.86 0.19 2.49
N SER A 60 19.94 -0.23 1.62
CA SER A 60 18.76 0.56 1.26
C SER A 60 17.59 -0.32 0.84
N ILE A 61 16.39 0.20 1.07
CA ILE A 61 15.18 -0.21 0.35
C ILE A 61 14.71 1.02 -0.41
N ASP A 62 14.95 1.02 -1.71
CA ASP A 62 14.63 2.14 -2.58
C ASP A 62 13.21 2.01 -3.12
N ILE A 63 12.55 3.16 -3.23
CA ILE A 63 11.26 3.31 -3.89
C ILE A 63 11.57 3.88 -5.27
N GLU A 64 11.21 3.15 -6.32
CA GLU A 64 11.44 3.56 -7.71
C GLU A 64 10.09 3.86 -8.37
N PRO A 65 9.68 5.14 -8.42
CA PRO A 65 8.44 5.53 -9.07
C PRO A 65 8.47 5.26 -10.57
N ARG A 66 7.39 4.72 -11.13
CA ARG A 66 7.24 4.53 -12.59
C ARG A 66 7.11 5.85 -13.34
N THR A 67 6.67 6.91 -12.65
CA THR A 67 6.57 8.28 -13.19
C THR A 67 7.31 9.26 -12.27
N PRO A 68 7.94 10.32 -12.83
CA PRO A 68 8.69 11.30 -12.03
C PRO A 68 7.82 12.07 -11.02
N ARG A 69 6.53 12.23 -11.31
CA ARG A 69 5.55 12.92 -10.46
C ARG A 69 4.29 12.07 -10.30
N PRO A 70 3.56 12.23 -9.18
CA PRO A 70 2.22 11.67 -9.05
C PRO A 70 1.31 12.18 -10.18
N THR A 71 0.42 11.33 -10.66
CA THR A 71 -0.65 11.73 -11.59
C THR A 71 -1.93 12.05 -10.82
N ALA A 72 -3.00 12.41 -11.54
CA ALA A 72 -4.32 12.59 -10.92
C ALA A 72 -4.75 11.33 -10.13
N PRO A 73 -5.46 11.48 -9.00
CA PRO A 73 -6.04 10.37 -8.27
C PRO A 73 -6.96 9.53 -9.14
N LEU A 74 -7.07 8.24 -8.85
CA LEU A 74 -8.05 7.36 -9.50
C LEU A 74 -9.47 7.71 -9.05
N ASP A 75 -10.41 7.73 -9.99
CA ASP A 75 -11.79 8.20 -9.81
C ASP A 75 -12.83 7.28 -10.46
N GLY A 76 -12.40 6.16 -11.04
CA GLY A 76 -13.29 5.25 -11.75
C GLY A 76 -14.20 4.50 -10.80
N GLY A 77 -13.64 3.84 -9.80
CA GLY A 77 -14.42 3.11 -8.79
C GLY A 77 -13.71 2.99 -7.45
N LEU A 78 -14.44 2.59 -6.41
CA LEU A 78 -13.93 2.42 -5.06
C LEU A 78 -14.57 1.19 -4.40
N ILE A 79 -13.77 0.34 -3.76
CA ILE A 79 -14.23 -0.74 -2.86
C ILE A 79 -13.65 -0.46 -1.47
N CYS A 80 -14.47 -0.48 -0.41
CA CYS A 80 -14.00 -0.29 0.97
C CYS A 80 -14.24 -1.54 1.83
N GLU A 81 -13.17 -2.07 2.44
CA GLU A 81 -13.21 -3.25 3.31
C GLU A 81 -13.19 -2.88 4.80
N PRO A 82 -14.03 -3.51 5.66
CA PRO A 82 -14.07 -3.24 7.09
C PRO A 82 -12.85 -3.81 7.86
N SER A 83 -12.67 -3.34 9.10
CA SER A 83 -11.41 -3.47 9.84
C SER A 83 -11.18 -4.82 10.54
N ALA A 84 -9.92 -5.27 10.56
CA ALA A 84 -9.39 -6.25 11.52
C ALA A 84 -7.95 -5.83 11.89
N GLY A 85 -7.76 -5.37 13.13
CA GLY A 85 -6.53 -4.72 13.58
C GLY A 85 -5.35 -5.67 13.83
N GLY A 86 -4.14 -5.14 13.68
CA GLY A 86 -2.89 -5.75 14.12
C GLY A 86 -1.76 -4.72 14.12
N GLU A 87 -0.96 -4.68 15.19
CA GLU A 87 0.18 -3.75 15.31
C GLU A 87 1.55 -4.44 15.07
N PRO A 88 2.43 -3.88 14.22
CA PRO A 88 3.79 -4.38 13.99
C PRO A 88 4.87 -3.71 14.88
N LYS A 89 6.11 -4.25 14.83
CA LYS A 89 7.27 -3.79 15.62
C LYS A 89 8.18 -2.73 14.96
N ILE A 90 8.34 -2.74 13.62
CA ILE A 90 9.09 -1.69 12.89
C ILE A 90 8.16 -1.06 11.86
N LYS A 91 7.97 0.26 11.94
CA LYS A 91 7.05 1.03 11.10
C LYS A 91 7.88 2.03 10.27
N LEU A 92 7.95 1.81 8.96
CA LEU A 92 8.55 2.72 8.01
C LEU A 92 7.46 3.39 7.18
N HIS A 93 7.60 4.69 6.95
CA HIS A 93 6.63 5.51 6.25
C HIS A 93 7.27 6.17 5.03
N ALA A 94 6.52 6.24 3.93
CA ALA A 94 6.92 6.94 2.73
C ALA A 94 5.77 7.80 2.19
N ASP A 95 6.03 9.11 2.02
CA ASP A 95 5.14 10.03 1.33
C ASP A 95 5.31 9.88 -0.18
N MET A 96 4.28 9.35 -0.83
CA MET A 96 4.27 9.09 -2.27
C MET A 96 3.91 10.32 -3.09
N ASP A 97 3.50 11.43 -2.47
CA ASP A 97 3.34 12.71 -3.16
C ASP A 97 4.67 13.48 -3.30
N ALA A 98 5.70 13.13 -2.51
CA ALA A 98 7.01 13.75 -2.58
C ALA A 98 7.72 13.42 -3.89
N ALA A 99 8.45 14.37 -4.52
CA ALA A 99 9.13 14.10 -5.79
C ALA A 99 10.03 12.84 -5.76
N THR A 100 10.78 12.68 -4.66
CA THR A 100 11.60 11.49 -4.37
C THR A 100 11.15 10.86 -3.05
N PRO A 101 10.27 9.85 -3.08
CA PRO A 101 9.83 9.15 -1.87
C PRO A 101 10.98 8.40 -1.21
N VAL A 102 11.07 8.49 0.12
CA VAL A 102 12.08 7.79 0.93
C VAL A 102 11.46 7.32 2.23
N PHE A 103 11.94 6.19 2.76
CA PHE A 103 11.45 5.67 4.05
C PHE A 103 11.95 6.49 5.23
N ARG A 104 11.05 6.72 6.19
CA ARG A 104 11.25 7.44 7.45
C ARG A 104 10.58 6.66 8.59
N MET A 105 11.03 6.85 9.83
CA MET A 105 10.34 6.24 10.99
C MET A 105 9.14 7.06 11.46
N SER A 106 9.16 8.38 11.22
CA SER A 106 8.02 9.25 11.51
C SER A 106 7.13 9.40 10.27
N ARG A 107 5.81 9.44 10.49
CA ARG A 107 4.82 9.77 9.46
C ARG A 107 4.79 11.25 9.11
N SER A 108 5.21 12.11 10.04
CA SER A 108 5.21 13.56 9.90
C SER A 108 6.63 14.08 9.75
N LYS A 109 6.86 14.92 8.74
CA LYS A 109 8.16 15.57 8.49
C LYS A 109 8.42 16.64 9.56
N GLY A 110 9.07 16.26 10.65
CA GLY A 110 9.55 17.18 11.70
C GLY A 110 11.00 17.61 11.47
N SER A 111 11.45 18.63 12.23
CA SER A 111 12.88 18.96 12.29
C SER A 111 13.65 17.76 12.87
N GLY A 112 14.55 17.17 12.08
CA GLY A 112 15.33 15.99 12.45
C GLY A 112 14.86 14.66 11.84
N ASP A 113 13.78 14.66 11.05
CA ASP A 113 13.35 13.44 10.34
C ASP A 113 14.26 13.19 9.13
N THR A 114 15.27 12.32 9.30
CA THR A 114 16.17 11.86 8.23
C THR A 114 15.64 10.59 7.58
N PRO A 115 15.97 10.33 6.30
CA PRO A 115 15.67 9.05 5.68
C PRO A 115 16.29 7.91 6.49
N TYR A 116 15.54 6.84 6.75
CA TYR A 116 15.96 5.72 7.60
C TYR A 116 17.32 5.16 7.19
N PHE A 117 17.46 4.83 5.89
CA PHE A 117 18.69 4.24 5.33
C PHE A 117 19.85 5.23 5.13
N ARG A 118 19.68 6.50 5.51
CA ARG A 118 20.81 7.45 5.54
C ARG A 118 21.73 7.14 6.71
N ASP A 119 21.13 6.84 7.86
CA ASP A 119 21.85 6.71 9.14
C ASP A 119 21.76 5.27 9.70
N ASN A 120 20.95 4.39 9.08
CA ASN A 120 20.72 3.03 9.53
C ASN A 120 20.98 2.03 8.39
N ALA A 121 21.44 0.84 8.77
CA ALA A 121 21.48 -0.35 7.92
C ALA A 121 20.90 -1.52 8.73
N ILE A 122 20.35 -2.51 8.04
CA ILE A 122 19.80 -3.72 8.68
C ILE A 122 20.75 -4.88 8.38
N THR A 123 21.47 -5.35 9.40
CA THR A 123 22.30 -6.56 9.28
C THR A 123 21.50 -7.77 9.72
N LEU A 124 21.41 -8.77 8.84
CA LEU A 124 20.77 -10.04 9.12
C LEU A 124 21.84 -11.09 9.35
N THR A 125 21.76 -11.79 10.48
CA THR A 125 22.50 -13.02 10.73
C THR A 125 21.91 -14.19 9.91
N PRO A 126 22.64 -15.31 9.73
CA PRO A 126 22.13 -16.44 8.97
C PRO A 126 20.77 -16.92 9.50
N HIS A 127 19.81 -17.09 8.59
CA HIS A 127 18.42 -17.49 8.88
C HIS A 127 17.61 -16.54 9.77
N GLU A 128 18.13 -15.35 10.11
CA GLU A 128 17.37 -14.35 10.86
C GLU A 128 16.18 -13.83 10.07
N GLN A 129 15.08 -13.56 10.76
CA GLN A 129 13.90 -12.93 10.19
C GLN A 129 13.63 -11.60 10.87
N VAL A 130 13.59 -10.54 10.08
CA VAL A 130 13.23 -9.19 10.54
C VAL A 130 11.94 -8.77 9.84
N PRO A 131 10.80 -8.76 10.54
CA PRO A 131 9.56 -8.25 10.00
C PRO A 131 9.57 -6.72 9.98
N LEU A 132 9.30 -6.14 8.82
CA LEU A 132 9.10 -4.72 8.60
C LEU A 132 7.63 -4.47 8.24
N ARG A 133 7.01 -3.43 8.80
CA ARG A 133 5.81 -2.85 8.20
C ARG A 133 6.18 -1.56 7.50
N VAL A 134 5.88 -1.51 6.22
CA VAL A 134 6.04 -0.32 5.39
C VAL A 134 4.67 0.26 5.10
N THR A 135 4.56 1.58 5.16
CA THR A 135 3.33 2.32 4.91
C THR A 135 3.60 3.42 3.90
N PHE A 136 2.95 3.33 2.75
CA PHE A 136 2.99 4.31 1.68
C PHE A 136 1.73 5.15 1.75
N THR A 137 1.87 6.47 1.77
CA THR A 137 0.73 7.39 1.85
C THR A 137 0.66 8.26 0.61
N ALA A 138 -0.54 8.47 0.06
CA ALA A 138 -0.79 9.46 -0.97
C ALA A 138 -2.01 10.30 -0.61
N GLN A 139 -1.86 11.63 -0.62
CA GLN A 139 -2.91 12.58 -0.30
C GLN A 139 -3.33 13.40 -1.52
N ARG A 140 -2.48 13.49 -2.55
CA ARG A 140 -2.72 14.35 -3.72
C ARG A 140 -2.85 13.62 -5.04
N GLY A 141 -2.18 12.49 -5.23
CA GLY A 141 -2.15 11.84 -6.53
C GLY A 141 -2.11 10.32 -6.51
N TYR A 142 -2.11 9.74 -7.71
CA TYR A 142 -1.80 8.33 -7.93
C TYR A 142 -0.31 8.15 -8.19
N ARG A 143 0.25 7.07 -7.63
CA ARG A 143 1.63 6.66 -7.90
C ARG A 143 1.78 5.15 -7.92
N ALA A 144 2.29 4.64 -9.03
CA ALA A 144 2.82 3.29 -9.15
C ALA A 144 4.36 3.31 -9.04
N PHE A 145 4.91 2.28 -8.42
CA PHE A 145 6.34 2.20 -8.11
C PHE A 145 6.82 0.76 -8.10
N GLU A 146 8.11 0.58 -7.87
CA GLU A 146 8.75 -0.69 -7.52
C GLU A 146 9.54 -0.49 -6.23
N LEU A 147 9.77 -1.58 -5.49
CA LEU A 147 10.67 -1.60 -4.35
C LEU A 147 11.92 -2.38 -4.71
N VAL A 148 13.09 -1.79 -4.44
CA VAL A 148 14.38 -2.40 -4.75
C VAL A 148 15.22 -2.44 -3.48
N ILE A 149 15.55 -3.63 -3.01
CA ILE A 149 16.45 -3.83 -1.88
C ILE A 149 17.87 -3.85 -2.42
N ARG A 150 18.76 -3.03 -1.85
CA ARG A 150 20.21 -3.11 -2.06
C ARG A 150 20.86 -3.65 -0.82
N TYR A 151 21.68 -4.68 -0.98
CA TYR A 151 22.32 -5.36 0.14
C TYR A 151 23.72 -5.81 -0.21
N THR A 152 24.59 -5.88 0.79
CA THR A 152 25.94 -6.37 0.66
C THR A 152 26.08 -7.75 1.32
N ILE A 153 26.62 -8.70 0.57
CA ILE A 153 26.90 -10.08 1.02
C ILE A 153 28.31 -10.47 0.57
N ALA A 154 29.12 -10.98 1.50
CA ALA A 154 30.52 -11.36 1.24
C ALA A 154 31.33 -10.28 0.49
N GLY A 155 31.12 -9.01 0.84
CA GLY A 155 31.81 -7.85 0.25
C GLY A 155 31.34 -7.43 -1.14
N ARG A 156 30.23 -8.00 -1.65
CA ARG A 156 29.63 -7.61 -2.93
C ARG A 156 28.25 -6.99 -2.70
N THR A 157 28.00 -5.87 -3.36
CA THR A 157 26.68 -5.22 -3.38
C THR A 157 25.82 -5.85 -4.46
N GLU A 158 24.65 -6.31 -4.06
CA GLU A 158 23.62 -6.94 -4.88
C GLU A 158 22.32 -6.14 -4.80
N LYS A 159 21.41 -6.39 -5.75
CA LYS A 159 20.09 -5.76 -5.78
C LYS A 159 18.99 -6.79 -6.01
N ARG A 160 17.84 -6.60 -5.37
CA ARG A 160 16.66 -7.45 -5.53
C ARG A 160 15.40 -6.59 -5.64
N VAL A 161 14.66 -6.77 -6.73
CA VAL A 161 13.31 -6.21 -6.85
C VAL A 161 12.37 -7.02 -5.94
N VAL A 162 11.61 -6.32 -5.10
CA VAL A 162 10.62 -6.93 -4.21
C VAL A 162 9.33 -7.12 -5.02
N PRO A 163 8.86 -8.36 -5.22
CA PRO A 163 7.58 -8.59 -5.87
C PRO A 163 6.46 -7.97 -5.03
N ALA A 164 5.42 -7.44 -5.68
CA ALA A 164 4.22 -7.05 -4.96
C ALA A 164 3.56 -8.30 -4.32
N PRO A 165 2.86 -8.16 -3.19
CA PRO A 165 2.06 -9.25 -2.63
C PRO A 165 1.12 -9.85 -3.68
N GLU A 166 0.84 -11.14 -3.57
CA GLU A 166 0.04 -11.86 -4.57
C GLU A 166 -1.32 -11.17 -4.82
N GLY A 167 -1.63 -10.94 -6.09
CA GLY A 167 -2.87 -10.27 -6.50
C GLY A 167 -2.89 -8.74 -6.30
N SER A 168 -1.80 -8.15 -5.81
CA SER A 168 -1.66 -6.71 -5.63
C SER A 168 -0.58 -6.11 -6.55
N ARG A 169 -0.45 -4.79 -6.47
CA ARG A 169 0.61 -4.03 -7.14
C ARG A 169 1.18 -2.99 -6.19
N TRP A 170 2.42 -2.59 -6.43
CA TRP A 170 3.01 -1.41 -5.80
C TRP A 170 2.39 -0.14 -6.38
N ALA A 171 1.21 0.23 -5.86
CA ALA A 171 0.55 1.48 -6.19
C ALA A 171 -0.34 1.98 -5.06
N VAL A 172 -0.36 3.30 -4.88
CA VAL A 172 -1.25 4.02 -3.96
C VAL A 172 -1.85 5.23 -4.68
N THR A 173 -3.07 5.61 -4.32
CA THR A 173 -3.73 6.81 -4.83
C THR A 173 -4.34 7.60 -3.68
N ALA A 174 -4.40 8.91 -3.80
CA ALA A 174 -5.27 9.71 -2.95
C ALA A 174 -6.74 9.31 -3.14
N LEU A 175 -7.57 9.58 -2.13
CA LEU A 175 -9.02 9.56 -2.30
C LEU A 175 -9.45 10.67 -3.26
N ASN A 176 -10.34 10.34 -4.19
CA ASN A 176 -11.08 11.32 -4.97
C ASN A 176 -12.39 11.68 -4.26
N LYS A 177 -12.93 12.86 -4.55
CA LYS A 177 -14.24 13.30 -4.06
C LYS A 177 -15.36 12.50 -4.69
N THR A 178 -15.21 12.22 -5.99
CA THR A 178 -16.23 11.54 -6.79
C THR A 178 -15.67 10.25 -7.38
N TYR A 179 -16.48 9.18 -7.34
CA TYR A 179 -16.19 7.93 -8.04
C TYR A 179 -17.32 7.53 -8.97
N GLY A 180 -16.98 6.92 -10.11
CA GLY A 180 -17.98 6.37 -11.04
C GLY A 180 -18.74 5.14 -10.52
N SER A 181 -18.24 4.47 -9.48
CA SER A 181 -18.92 3.38 -8.77
C SER A 181 -18.33 3.18 -7.38
N VAL A 182 -19.14 3.06 -6.33
CA VAL A 182 -18.67 2.83 -4.96
C VAL A 182 -19.27 1.55 -4.41
N TYR A 183 -18.45 0.68 -3.82
CA TYR A 183 -18.86 -0.55 -3.18
C TYR A 183 -18.40 -0.58 -1.73
N GLU A 184 -19.33 -0.87 -0.83
CA GLU A 184 -19.08 -0.87 0.61
C GLU A 184 -19.26 -2.28 1.16
N GLY A 185 -18.21 -2.80 1.79
CA GLY A 185 -18.22 -4.13 2.38
C GLY A 185 -18.85 -4.12 3.76
N ASN A 186 -19.78 -5.05 3.99
CA ASN A 186 -20.29 -5.35 5.33
C ASN A 186 -19.39 -6.38 6.03
N ILE A 187 -19.25 -6.29 7.36
CA ILE A 187 -18.46 -7.26 8.13
C ILE A 187 -19.05 -8.65 7.94
N GLY A 188 -18.29 -9.55 7.31
CA GLY A 188 -18.71 -10.93 7.02
C GLY A 188 -19.84 -11.06 5.99
N GLY A 189 -20.11 -10.02 5.22
CA GLY A 189 -21.22 -9.96 4.26
C GLY A 189 -20.81 -9.54 2.85
N PRO A 190 -21.79 -9.40 1.94
CA PRO A 190 -21.56 -8.92 0.58
C PRO A 190 -21.19 -7.44 0.53
N PHE A 191 -20.60 -7.03 -0.59
CA PHE A 191 -20.41 -5.63 -0.92
C PHE A 191 -21.64 -5.09 -1.62
N GLU A 192 -22.12 -3.94 -1.15
CA GLU A 192 -23.27 -3.26 -1.73
C GLU A 192 -22.82 -2.07 -2.57
N LEU A 193 -23.45 -1.88 -3.73
CA LEU A 193 -23.25 -0.67 -4.53
C LEU A 193 -23.87 0.50 -3.76
N SER A 194 -23.06 1.50 -3.46
CA SER A 194 -23.49 2.74 -2.82
C SER A 194 -23.93 3.73 -3.88
N ASP A 195 -25.15 4.28 -3.70
CA ASP A 195 -25.68 5.35 -4.56
C ASP A 195 -24.98 6.71 -4.30
N GLU A 196 -24.21 6.81 -3.20
CA GLU A 196 -23.44 8.00 -2.85
C GLU A 196 -22.05 7.96 -3.51
N ALA A 197 -21.98 8.45 -4.75
CA ALA A 197 -20.73 8.66 -5.48
C ALA A 197 -19.81 9.74 -4.86
N ASP A 198 -20.31 10.51 -3.87
CA ASP A 198 -19.64 11.64 -3.23
C ASP A 198 -19.16 11.27 -1.82
N GLN A 199 -17.84 11.21 -1.60
CA GLN A 199 -17.25 10.88 -0.29
C GLN A 199 -16.82 12.12 0.52
N CYS A 200 -17.11 13.34 0.07
CA CYS A 200 -16.94 14.55 0.89
C CYS A 200 -18.03 14.67 1.97
N GLY A 201 -18.03 13.74 2.94
CA GLY A 201 -18.97 13.79 4.07
C GLY A 201 -18.84 12.66 5.08
N ARG A 202 -18.14 11.57 4.76
CA ARG A 202 -17.86 10.52 5.74
C ARG A 202 -16.49 10.75 6.33
N GLU A 203 -16.46 11.46 7.47
CA GLU A 203 -15.36 11.28 8.42
C GLU A 203 -15.08 9.77 8.54
N PRO A 204 -13.81 9.32 8.54
CA PRO A 204 -13.53 8.01 9.11
C PRO A 204 -14.10 8.05 10.52
N LYS A 205 -15.12 7.23 10.83
CA LYS A 205 -15.62 7.12 12.20
C LYS A 205 -14.39 6.95 13.10
N PRO A 206 -14.11 7.91 14.00
CA PRO A 206 -12.99 7.77 14.89
C PRO A 206 -13.20 6.49 15.68
N VAL A 207 -12.18 5.65 15.70
CA VAL A 207 -12.09 4.56 16.66
C VAL A 207 -11.98 5.22 18.02
N GLY A 208 -13.11 5.43 18.68
CA GLY A 208 -13.22 5.90 20.05
C GLY A 208 -12.89 7.37 20.29
N CYS A 209 -13.73 8.05 21.07
CA CYS A 209 -13.24 8.99 22.06
C CYS A 209 -12.63 8.22 23.23
#